data_AF-K2EFC0-F1
#
_entry.id   AF-K2EFC0-F1
#
_cell.length_a   1.000
_cell.length_b   1.000
_cell.length_c   1.000
_cell.angle_alpha   90.00
_cell.angle_beta   90.00
_cell.angle_gamma   90.00
#
_symmetry.space_group_name_H-M   'P 1'
#
loop_
_entity.id
_entity.type
_entity.pdbx_description
1 polymer ?
#
loop_
_entity_poly.entity_id
_entity_poly.type
_entity_poly.pdbx_seq_one_letter_code
_entity_poly.pdbx_strand_id
1 'polypeptide(L)'
;MLYAESLIDKAINSCGSAAELARKMGIDRAEVTKLKQGKRPLSPELAAELADIAGDDAREAAIHAIIERNADGRKGHLLREILGKALAAGAVGMLVISYNGDSISATEKIATKLDSLYIVSSRTTHQGPAV
;
A
#
# COMPACT_ATOMS: atom_id res chain seq x y z
N MET A 1 1.34 -0.63 -14.47
CA MET A 1 1.37 -1.92 -13.76
C MET A 1 0.60 -1.72 -12.47
N LEU A 2 -0.45 -2.50 -12.25
CA LEU A 2 -1.33 -2.35 -11.07
C LEU A 2 -0.67 -3.00 -9.84
N TYR A 3 -0.97 -2.50 -8.64
CA TYR A 3 -0.41 -3.06 -7.41
C TYR A 3 -0.82 -4.53 -7.26
N ALA A 4 -2.08 -4.83 -7.58
CA ALA A 4 -2.61 -6.19 -7.59
C ALA A 4 -1.83 -7.18 -8.48
N GLU A 5 -1.41 -6.75 -9.67
CA GLU A 5 -0.65 -7.60 -10.60
C GLU A 5 0.72 -7.98 -9.99
N SER A 6 1.42 -7.00 -9.43
CA SER A 6 2.72 -7.21 -8.79
C SER A 6 2.64 -8.13 -7.56
N LEU A 7 1.56 -8.00 -6.78
CA LEU A 7 1.36 -8.79 -5.56
C LEU A 7 1.08 -10.26 -5.89
N ILE A 8 0.24 -10.51 -6.89
CA ILE A 8 -0.09 -11.88 -7.33
C ILE A 8 1.16 -12.57 -7.89
N ASP A 9 1.98 -11.85 -8.66
CA ASP A 9 3.21 -12.44 -9.22
C ASP A 9 4.22 -12.79 -8.12
N LYS A 10 4.37 -11.95 -7.09
CA LYS A 10 5.19 -12.30 -5.91
C LYS A 10 4.65 -13.51 -5.16
N ALA A 11 3.33 -13.61 -4.96
CA ALA A 11 2.71 -14.75 -4.30
C ALA A 11 2.88 -16.04 -5.13
N ILE A 12 2.76 -15.97 -6.45
CA ILE A 12 3.03 -17.08 -7.38
C ILE A 12 4.48 -17.55 -7.23
N ASN A 13 5.44 -16.62 -7.22
CA ASN A 13 6.86 -16.95 -7.07
C ASN A 13 7.15 -17.62 -5.72
N SER A 14 6.52 -17.15 -4.64
CA SER A 14 6.68 -17.72 -3.29
C SER A 14 6.11 -19.14 -3.18
N CYS A 15 5.01 -19.43 -3.89
CA CYS A 15 4.42 -20.77 -3.98
C CYS A 15 5.06 -21.66 -5.06
N GLY A 16 5.93 -21.12 -5.91
CA GLY A 16 6.57 -21.81 -7.04
C GLY A 16 5.71 -21.91 -8.31
N SER A 17 4.38 -21.85 -8.22
CA SER A 17 3.50 -21.75 -9.40
C SER A 17 2.11 -21.21 -9.08
N ALA A 18 1.40 -20.75 -10.11
CA ALA A 18 0.00 -20.32 -9.99
C ALA A 18 -0.95 -21.46 -9.58
N ALA A 19 -0.61 -22.70 -9.92
CA ALA A 19 -1.40 -23.87 -9.51
C ALA A 19 -1.21 -24.19 -8.02
N GLU A 20 0.01 -24.05 -7.49
CA GLU A 20 0.27 -24.17 -6.06
C GLU A 20 -0.38 -23.02 -5.27
N LEU A 21 -0.32 -21.79 -5.79
CA LEU A 21 -1.02 -20.66 -5.18
C LEU A 21 -2.53 -20.91 -5.08
N ALA A 22 -3.16 -21.34 -6.19
CA ALA A 22 -4.58 -21.66 -6.23
C ALA A 22 -4.97 -22.73 -5.19
N ARG A 23 -4.17 -23.81 -5.10
CA ARG A 23 -4.34 -24.86 -4.08
C ARG A 23 -4.23 -24.32 -2.66
N LYS A 24 -3.21 -23.50 -2.40
CA LYS A 24 -2.94 -22.93 -1.07
C LYS A 24 -4.08 -22.03 -0.59
N MET A 25 -4.64 -21.22 -1.49
CA MET A 25 -5.74 -20.29 -1.22
C MET A 25 -7.12 -20.95 -1.29
N GLY A 26 -7.22 -22.21 -1.72
CA GLY A 26 -8.50 -22.90 -1.90
C GLY A 26 -9.39 -22.29 -2.99
N ILE A 27 -8.80 -21.66 -4.02
CA ILE A 27 -9.53 -21.05 -5.14
C ILE A 27 -9.21 -21.73 -6.48
N ASP A 28 -10.05 -21.49 -7.49
CA ASP A 28 -9.81 -22.01 -8.84
C ASP A 28 -8.66 -21.26 -9.55
N ARG A 29 -7.88 -21.95 -10.38
CA ARG A 29 -6.77 -21.36 -11.13
C ARG A 29 -7.23 -20.26 -12.12
N ALA A 30 -8.45 -20.38 -12.65
CA ALA A 30 -9.06 -19.34 -13.47
C ALA A 30 -9.35 -18.08 -12.65
N GLU A 31 -9.66 -18.18 -11.36
CA GLU A 31 -9.81 -17.02 -10.47
C GLU A 31 -8.47 -16.31 -10.28
N VAL A 32 -7.37 -17.04 -10.03
CA VAL A 32 -6.01 -16.46 -10.00
C VAL A 32 -5.69 -15.71 -11.29
N THR A 33 -6.08 -16.27 -12.44
CA THR A 33 -5.86 -15.64 -13.75
C THR A 33 -6.69 -14.36 -13.91
N LYS A 34 -7.97 -14.38 -13.49
CA LYS A 34 -8.86 -13.20 -13.55
C LYS A 34 -8.36 -12.06 -12.66
N LEU A 35 -7.86 -12.41 -11.47
CA LEU A 35 -7.26 -11.45 -10.54
C LEU A 35 -6.00 -10.84 -11.14
N LYS A 36 -5.10 -11.66 -11.70
CA LYS A 36 -3.88 -11.18 -12.37
C LYS A 36 -4.17 -10.26 -13.55
N GLN A 37 -5.20 -10.58 -14.34
CA GLN A 37 -5.60 -9.77 -15.50
C GLN A 37 -6.38 -8.50 -15.13
N GLY A 38 -6.66 -8.26 -13.84
CA GLY A 38 -7.50 -7.14 -13.39
C GLY A 38 -8.96 -7.24 -13.85
N LYS A 39 -9.39 -8.39 -14.42
CA LYS A 39 -10.78 -8.65 -14.81
C LYS A 39 -11.71 -8.76 -13.61
N ARG A 40 -11.14 -9.03 -12.45
CA ARG A 40 -11.79 -9.01 -11.15
C ARG A 40 -10.99 -8.10 -10.22
N PRO A 41 -11.61 -7.09 -9.60
CA PRO A 41 -10.94 -6.30 -8.56
C PRO A 41 -10.48 -7.19 -7.41
N LEU A 42 -9.27 -6.97 -6.93
CA LEU A 42 -8.75 -7.66 -5.77
C LEU A 42 -9.49 -7.17 -4.51
N SER A 43 -10.06 -8.11 -3.73
CA SER A 43 -10.71 -7.73 -2.46
C SER A 43 -9.64 -7.51 -1.39
N PRO A 44 -9.91 -6.68 -0.35
CA PRO A 44 -8.94 -6.42 0.71
C PRO A 44 -8.51 -7.67 1.47
N GLU A 45 -9.43 -8.61 1.68
CA GLU A 45 -9.17 -9.88 2.36
C GLU A 45 -8.20 -10.73 1.54
N LEU A 46 -8.45 -10.84 0.23
CA LEU A 46 -7.61 -11.62 -0.67
C LEU A 46 -6.24 -10.97 -0.86
N ALA A 47 -6.17 -9.64 -0.83
CA ALA A 47 -4.89 -8.92 -0.87
C ALA A 47 -4.04 -9.19 0.39
N ALA A 48 -4.66 -9.20 1.57
CA ALA A 48 -3.97 -9.54 2.81
C ALA A 48 -3.42 -10.97 2.79
N GLU A 49 -4.23 -11.93 2.34
CA GLU A 49 -3.81 -13.33 2.19
C GLU A 49 -2.66 -13.50 1.20
N LEU A 50 -2.74 -12.84 0.03
CA LEU A 50 -1.66 -12.87 -0.98
C LEU A 50 -0.36 -12.25 -0.45
N ALA A 51 -0.45 -11.17 0.32
CA ALA A 51 0.70 -10.51 0.91
C ALA A 51 1.37 -11.37 1.98
N ASP A 52 0.59 -12.03 2.84
CA ASP A 52 1.12 -13.00 3.83
C ASP A 52 1.87 -14.13 3.12
N ILE A 53 1.30 -14.67 2.04
CA ILE A 53 1.97 -15.69 1.20
C ILE A 53 3.25 -15.16 0.55
N ALA A 54 3.25 -13.90 0.12
CA ALA A 54 4.39 -13.26 -0.55
C ALA A 54 5.46 -12.73 0.43
N GLY A 55 5.19 -12.72 1.74
CA GLY A 55 6.06 -12.08 2.74
C GLY A 55 6.03 -10.55 2.71
N ASP A 56 5.01 -9.94 2.13
CA ASP A 56 4.76 -8.49 2.11
C ASP A 56 3.84 -8.09 3.29
N ASP A 57 3.73 -6.79 3.60
CA ASP A 57 2.84 -6.30 4.66
C ASP A 57 1.36 -6.43 4.26
N ALA A 58 0.64 -7.36 4.92
CA ALA A 58 -0.77 -7.65 4.68
C ALA A 58 -1.70 -6.44 4.92
N ARG A 59 -1.37 -5.55 5.86
CA ARG A 59 -2.15 -4.33 6.13
C ARG A 59 -2.02 -3.38 4.95
N GLU A 60 -0.82 -3.20 4.43
CA GLU A 60 -0.59 -2.32 3.29
C GLU A 60 -1.30 -2.83 2.04
N ALA A 61 -1.22 -4.15 1.80
CA ALA A 61 -1.90 -4.77 0.67
C ALA A 61 -3.42 -4.62 0.72
N ALA A 62 -4.03 -4.82 1.89
CA ALA A 62 -5.46 -4.60 2.08
C ALA A 62 -5.86 -3.15 1.81
N ILE A 63 -5.08 -2.18 2.30
CA ILE A 63 -5.32 -0.75 2.05
C ILE A 63 -5.21 -0.43 0.55
N HIS A 64 -4.16 -0.91 -0.13
CA HIS A 64 -3.98 -0.69 -1.56
C HIS A 64 -5.15 -1.26 -2.36
N ALA A 65 -5.64 -2.45 -2.02
CA ALA A 65 -6.80 -3.05 -2.68
C ALA A 65 -8.08 -2.21 -2.51
N ILE A 66 -8.31 -1.60 -1.32
CA ILE A 66 -9.43 -0.68 -1.12
C ILE A 66 -9.30 0.55 -2.02
N ILE A 67 -8.10 1.15 -2.09
CA ILE A 67 -7.85 2.36 -2.90
C ILE A 67 -8.06 2.04 -4.38
N GLU A 68 -7.44 0.96 -4.87
CA GLU A 68 -7.48 0.58 -6.28
C GLU A 68 -8.90 0.23 -6.73
N ARG A 69 -9.62 -0.59 -5.96
CA ARG A 69 -11.01 -0.98 -6.27
C ARG A 69 -11.99 0.20 -6.32
N ASN A 70 -11.68 1.29 -5.62
CA ASN A 70 -12.54 2.47 -5.53
C ASN A 70 -12.03 3.66 -6.36
N ALA A 71 -10.97 3.50 -7.17
CA ALA A 71 -10.31 4.62 -7.85
C ALA A 71 -11.28 5.47 -8.71
N ASP A 72 -12.17 4.81 -9.45
CA ASP A 72 -13.17 5.46 -10.31
C ASP A 72 -14.51 5.77 -9.58
N GLY A 73 -14.61 5.38 -8.31
CA GLY A 73 -15.80 5.58 -7.50
C GLY A 73 -15.90 7.00 -6.96
N ARG A 74 -17.12 7.44 -6.62
CA ARG A 74 -17.39 8.75 -5.98
C ARG A 74 -16.51 9.02 -4.75
N LYS A 75 -16.10 7.97 -4.03
CA LYS A 75 -15.28 8.05 -2.83
C LYS A 75 -13.78 7.81 -3.08
N GLY A 76 -13.34 7.56 -4.31
CA GLY A 76 -11.97 7.15 -4.62
C GLY A 76 -10.91 8.12 -4.10
N HIS A 77 -11.10 9.41 -4.38
CA HIS A 77 -10.18 10.46 -3.90
C HIS A 77 -10.13 10.53 -2.37
N LEU A 78 -11.29 10.47 -1.71
CA LEU A 78 -11.39 10.51 -0.24
C LEU A 78 -10.70 9.30 0.40
N LEU A 79 -10.93 8.10 -0.13
CA LEU A 79 -10.33 6.86 0.38
C LEU A 79 -8.81 6.86 0.16
N ARG A 80 -8.34 7.34 -0.99
CA ARG A 80 -6.91 7.52 -1.25
C ARG A 80 -6.26 8.48 -0.25
N GLU A 81 -6.93 9.58 0.08
CA GLU A 81 -6.41 10.55 1.04
C GLU A 81 -6.37 9.98 2.47
N ILE A 82 -7.46 9.39 2.94
CA ILE A 82 -7.56 8.85 4.32
C ILE A 82 -6.60 7.69 4.51
N LEU A 83 -6.66 6.69 3.61
CA LEU A 83 -5.90 5.45 3.78
C LEU A 83 -4.44 5.62 3.34
N GLY A 84 -4.15 6.53 2.41
CA GLY A 84 -2.78 6.89 2.05
C GLY A 84 -2.00 7.51 3.21
N LYS A 85 -2.67 8.32 4.06
CA LYS A 85 -2.08 8.83 5.30
C LYS A 85 -1.73 7.71 6.28
N ALA A 86 -2.59 6.70 6.40
CA ALA A 86 -2.36 5.54 7.26
C ALA A 86 -1.14 4.71 6.82
N LEU A 87 -0.93 4.53 5.50
CA LEU A 87 0.28 3.89 4.96
C LEU A 87 1.54 4.67 5.34
N ALA A 88 1.54 6.00 5.14
CA ALA A 88 2.68 6.84 5.48
C ALA A 88 3.02 6.79 6.98
N ALA A 89 2.01 6.80 7.85
CA ALA A 89 2.20 6.72 9.30
C ALA A 89 2.73 5.34 9.75
N GLY A 90 2.23 4.25 9.16
CA GLY A 90 2.70 2.90 9.45
C GLY A 90 4.17 2.68 9.08
N ALA A 91 4.58 3.15 7.89
CA ALA A 91 5.97 3.11 7.46
C ALA A 91 6.91 3.88 8.40
N VAL A 92 6.50 5.07 8.86
CA VAL A 92 7.26 5.86 9.85
C VAL A 92 7.36 5.14 11.19
N GLY A 93 6.27 4.56 11.69
CA GLY A 93 6.27 3.80 12.94
C GLY A 93 7.20 2.57 12.90
N MET A 94 7.17 1.79 11.83
CA MET A 94 8.06 0.63 11.64
C MET A 94 9.53 1.06 11.51
N LEU A 95 9.80 2.14 10.77
CA LEU A 95 11.14 2.72 10.65
C LEU A 95 11.67 3.12 12.03
N VAL A 96 10.86 3.83 12.83
CA VAL A 96 11.22 4.26 14.19
C VAL A 96 11.51 3.06 15.11
N ILE A 97 10.70 2.01 15.07
CA ILE A 97 10.93 0.79 15.88
C ILE A 97 12.24 0.09 15.45
N SER A 98 12.54 0.05 14.15
CA SER A 98 13.75 -0.58 13.64
C SER A 98 15.05 0.17 14.00
N TYR A 99 14.97 1.48 14.28
CA TYR A 99 16.13 2.32 14.67
C TYR A 99 16.35 2.43 16.18
N ASN A 100 15.54 1.78 17.02
CA ASN A 100 15.65 1.83 18.48
C ASN A 100 16.85 1.04 19.07
N GLY A 101 17.84 0.69 18.25
CA GLY A 101 19.12 0.15 18.71
C GLY A 101 20.09 1.23 19.23
N ASP A 102 20.09 2.47 18.68
CA ASP A 102 21.12 3.47 19.02
C ASP A 102 20.80 4.98 18.72
N SER A 103 19.59 5.36 18.27
CA SER A 103 19.45 6.61 17.46
C SER A 103 18.38 7.64 17.88
N ILE A 104 18.30 8.03 19.16
CA ILE A 104 17.41 9.14 19.60
C ILE A 104 17.78 10.49 18.93
N SER A 105 19.04 10.69 18.55
CA SER A 105 19.52 11.94 17.91
C SER A 105 19.10 12.10 16.44
N ALA A 106 18.84 10.99 15.73
CA ALA A 106 18.46 11.03 14.32
C ALA A 106 16.96 11.32 14.12
N THR A 107 16.12 10.91 15.08
CA THR A 107 14.66 11.07 15.01
C THR A 107 14.23 12.54 15.12
N GLU A 108 14.88 13.34 15.97
CA GLU A 108 14.62 14.79 16.05
C GLU A 108 14.89 15.48 14.71
N LYS A 109 16.03 15.18 14.06
CA LYS A 109 16.40 15.82 12.78
C LYS A 109 15.42 15.49 11.65
N ILE A 110 14.89 14.28 11.62
CA ILE A 110 13.90 13.85 10.62
C ILE A 110 12.55 14.54 10.89
N ALA A 111 12.11 14.60 12.15
CA ALA A 111 10.88 15.28 12.55
C ALA A 111 10.94 16.78 12.19
N THR A 112 12.02 17.49 12.52
CA THR A 112 12.18 18.91 12.18
C THR A 112 12.18 19.14 10.66
N LYS A 113 12.77 18.22 9.89
CA LYS A 113 12.82 18.33 8.43
C LYS A 113 11.45 18.08 7.79
N LEU A 114 10.66 17.16 8.34
CA LEU A 114 9.28 16.90 7.91
C LEU A 114 8.34 18.06 8.24
N ASP A 115 8.43 18.63 9.44
CA ASP A 115 7.67 19.82 9.83
C ASP A 115 8.00 21.01 8.91
N SER A 116 9.28 21.20 8.60
CA SER A 116 9.71 22.25 7.67
C SER A 116 9.16 22.04 6.26
N LEU A 117 9.11 20.79 5.79
CA LEU A 117 8.55 20.44 4.48
C LEU A 117 7.02 20.69 4.44
N TYR A 118 6.32 20.33 5.52
CA TYR A 118 4.88 20.53 5.66
C TYR A 118 4.51 22.02 5.70
N ILE A 119 5.30 22.83 6.41
CA ILE A 119 5.12 24.29 6.48
C ILE A 119 5.39 24.94 5.12
N VAL A 120 6.41 24.51 4.38
CA VAL A 120 6.71 25.04 3.04
C VAL A 120 5.60 24.68 2.05
N SER A 121 5.12 23.43 2.06
CA SER A 121 4.04 22.97 1.19
C SER A 121 2.71 23.70 1.43
N SER A 122 2.39 24.01 2.69
CA SER A 122 1.17 24.74 3.08
C SER A 122 1.23 26.26 2.84
N ARG A 123 2.43 26.85 2.65
CA ARG A 123 2.58 28.26 2.22
C ARG A 123 2.46 28.45 0.72
N THR A 124 2.83 27.45 -0.08
CA THR A 124 2.76 27.53 -1.55
C THR A 124 1.33 27.44 -2.10
N THR A 125 0.33 27.07 -1.30
CA THR A 125 -1.08 26.96 -1.70
C THR A 125 -1.90 28.24 -1.51
N HIS A 126 -1.32 29.34 -0.98
CA HIS A 126 -2.05 30.60 -0.73
C HIS A 126 -1.56 31.84 -1.52
N GLN A 127 -0.72 31.67 -2.54
CA GLN A 127 -0.43 32.74 -3.50
C GLN A 127 -0.86 32.33 -4.91
N GLY A 128 -2.17 32.45 -5.17
CA GLY A 128 -2.65 32.69 -6.53
C GLY A 128 -2.29 34.13 -6.94
N PRO A 129 -1.96 34.40 -8.21
CA PRO A 129 -1.55 35.73 -8.63
C PRO A 129 -2.72 36.72 -8.48
N ALA A 130 -2.47 37.82 -7.76
CA ALA A 130 -3.32 38.99 -7.80
C ALA A 130 -3.06 39.72 -9.13
N VAL A 131 -3.99 39.57 -10.09
CA VAL A 131 -4.21 40.49 -11.22
C VAL A 131 -5.69 40.48 -11.57
#